data_AF-A0A934KXT0-F1
#
_entry.id   AF-A0A934KXT0-F1
#
_cell.length_a   1.000
_cell.length_b   1.000
_cell.length_c   1.000
_cell.angle_alpha   90.00
_cell.angle_beta   90.00
_cell.angle_gamma   90.00
#
_symmetry.space_group_name_H-M   'P 1'
#
loop_
_entity.id
_entity.type
_entity.pdbx_description
1 polymer ?
#
loop_
_entity_poly.entity_id
_entity_poly.type
_entity_poly.pdbx_seq_one_letter_code
_entity_poly.pdbx_strand_id
1 'polypeptide(L)' 'MNRFLKTIVVAPMTTNLKKYPTRIQVKHNSKKGMVAIDQIRTIEKSRIMKKFDRLTKSEIQKCKDIIRETFVD' A
#
# COMPACT_ATOMS: atom_id res chain seq x y z
N MET A 1 -0.34 3.85 -17.13
CA MET A 1 -0.66 4.98 -16.23
C MET A 1 0.58 5.54 -15.54
N ASN A 2 1.21 4.84 -14.58
CA ASN A 2 2.35 5.35 -13.80
C ASN A 2 3.61 5.67 -14.62
N ARG A 3 3.72 5.23 -15.88
CA ARG A 3 4.83 5.61 -16.79
C ARG A 3 4.69 7.04 -17.30
N PHE A 4 3.47 7.50 -17.56
CA PHE A 4 3.20 8.73 -18.30
C PHE A 4 2.74 9.90 -17.40
N LEU A 5 2.09 9.63 -16.27
CA LEU A 5 1.65 10.69 -15.34
C LEU A 5 2.79 11.19 -14.45
N LYS A 6 2.76 12.45 -14.02
CA LYS A 6 3.69 12.99 -13.01
C LYS A 6 3.40 12.49 -11.59
N THR A 7 2.20 11.95 -11.38
CA THR A 7 1.72 11.46 -10.09
C THR A 7 1.63 9.94 -10.05
N ILE A 8 1.59 9.39 -8.83
CA ILE A 8 1.34 7.97 -8.55
C ILE A 8 0.36 7.82 -7.39
N VAL A 9 -0.47 6.78 -7.44
CA VAL A 9 -1.35 6.38 -6.34
C VAL A 9 -0.56 5.49 -5.38
N VAL A 10 -0.63 5.78 -4.09
CA VAL A 10 0.08 5.06 -3.03
C VAL A 10 -0.84 4.81 -1.84
N ALA A 11 -0.65 3.67 -1.16
CA ALA A 11 -1.22 3.42 0.16
C ALA A 11 -0.09 3.57 1.21
N PRO A 12 -0.27 4.39 2.27
CA PRO A 12 0.74 4.55 3.29
C PRO A 12 0.87 3.29 4.14
N MET A 13 2.08 3.07 4.66
CA MET A 13 2.35 2.02 5.63
C MET A 13 2.52 2.65 7.02
N THR A 14 1.97 2.01 8.04
CA THR A 14 2.14 2.38 9.45
C THR A 14 2.75 1.23 10.23
N THR A 15 3.54 1.56 11.25
CA THR A 15 4.05 0.59 12.23
C THR A 15 3.03 0.27 13.33
N ASN A 16 1.90 0.98 13.36
CA ASN A 16 0.81 0.65 14.28
C ASN A 16 0.15 -0.67 13.85
N LEU A 17 0.32 -1.69 14.67
CA LEU A 17 -0.17 -3.06 14.42
C LEU A 17 -1.62 -3.28 14.87
N LYS A 18 -2.36 -2.21 15.22
CA LYS A 18 -3.78 -2.32 15.51
C LYS A 18 -4.51 -2.89 14.29
N LYS A 19 -5.26 -3.96 14.53
CA LYS A 19 -6.03 -4.65 13.49
C LYS A 19 -7.22 -3.80 13.09
N TYR A 20 -7.33 -3.55 11.80
CA TYR A 20 -8.47 -2.91 11.15
C TYR A 20 -8.79 -3.74 9.91
N PRO A 21 -10.08 -3.95 9.57
CA PRO A 21 -10.47 -4.75 8.40
C PRO A 21 -9.85 -4.23 7.10
N THR A 22 -9.73 -2.91 6.96
CA THR A 22 -9.17 -2.23 5.78
C THR A 22 -7.63 -2.21 5.75
N ARG A 23 -6.94 -2.90 6.67
CA ARG A 23 -5.47 -2.85 6.77
C ARG A 23 -4.85 -4.22 6.62
N ILE A 24 -3.74 -4.27 5.89
CA ILE A 24 -3.05 -5.52 5.58
C ILE A 24 -1.70 -5.54 6.26
N GLN A 25 -1.44 -6.62 6.97
CA GLN A 25 -0.13 -6.88 7.53
C GLN A 25 0.84 -7.29 6.41
N VAL A 26 1.94 -6.54 6.30
CA VAL A 26 3.03 -6.82 5.36
C VAL A 26 4.36 -6.84 6.10
N LYS A 27 5.32 -7.61 5.59
CA LYS A 27 6.70 -7.57 6.07
C LYS A 27 7.55 -6.90 4.98
N HIS A 28 7.98 -5.67 5.23
CA HIS A 28 8.74 -4.89 4.26
C HIS A 28 10.02 -4.33 4.89
N ASN A 29 11.16 -4.50 4.22
CA ASN A 29 12.47 -4.04 4.69
C ASN A 29 12.78 -4.47 6.14
N SER A 30 12.59 -5.76 6.43
CA SER A 30 12.75 -6.36 7.77
C SER A 30 11.86 -5.79 8.88
N LYS A 31 10.90 -4.92 8.56
CA LYS A 31 9.92 -4.35 9.49
C LYS A 31 8.54 -4.94 9.24
N LYS A 32 7.82 -5.23 10.32
CA LYS A 32 6.40 -5.56 10.28
C LYS A 32 5.62 -4.26 10.28
N GLY A 33 4.70 -4.11 9.33
CA GLY A 33 3.86 -2.93 9.22
C GLY A 33 2.47 -3.29 8.70
N MET A 34 1.58 -2.31 8.75
CA MET A 34 0.24 -2.38 8.20
C MET A 34 0.13 -1.41 7.03
N VAL A 35 -0.29 -1.88 5.86
CA VAL A 35 -0.68 -1.02 4.74
C VAL A 35 -2.10 -0.53 5.01
N ALA A 36 -2.28 0.79 5.03
CA ALA A 36 -3.58 1.43 5.24
C ALA A 36 -4.27 1.68 3.90
N ILE A 37 -5.12 0.74 3.49
CA ILE A 37 -5.85 0.81 2.20
C ILE A 37 -6.88 1.94 2.23
N ASP A 38 -7.47 2.21 3.39
CA ASP A 38 -8.38 3.33 3.63
C ASP A 38 -7.72 4.71 3.44
N GLN A 39 -6.39 4.78 3.45
CA GLN A 39 -5.61 6.01 3.35
C GLN A 39 -4.93 6.16 1.99
N ILE A 40 -5.44 5.50 0.95
CA ILE A 40 -4.91 5.65 -0.41
C ILE A 40 -4.92 7.13 -0.82
N ARG A 41 -3.78 7.60 -1.31
CA ARG A 41 -3.61 8.98 -1.77
C ARG A 41 -2.72 9.06 -3.00
N THR A 42 -2.82 10.18 -3.70
CA THR A 42 -1.98 10.47 -4.87
C THR A 42 -0.82 11.38 -4.45
N ILE A 43 0.40 11.05 -4.87
CA ILE A 43 1.59 11.88 -4.66
C ILE A 43 2.29 12.15 -5.99
N GLU A 44 3.03 13.25 -6.08
CA GLU A 44 3.96 13.47 -7.18
C GLU A 44 5.17 12.53 -7.11
N LYS A 45 5.66 12.11 -8.28
CA LYS A 45 6.85 11.25 -8.39
C LYS A 45 8.11 11.90 -7.79
N SER A 46 8.19 13.23 -7.79
CA SER A 46 9.26 14.03 -7.19
C SER A 46 9.43 13.75 -5.68
N ARG A 47 8.37 13.32 -4.99
CA ARG A 47 8.39 13.00 -3.54
C ARG A 47 8.95 11.62 -3.23
N ILE A 48 9.23 10.79 -4.24
CA ILE A 48 9.77 9.44 -4.06
C ILE A 48 11.29 9.53 -3.98
N MET A 49 11.82 9.49 -2.77
CA MET A 49 13.27 9.52 -2.54
C MET A 49 13.95 8.19 -2.86
N LYS A 50 13.36 7.08 -2.39
CA LYS A 50 13.94 5.73 -2.51
C LYS A 50 12.85 4.69 -2.69
N LYS A 51 13.18 3.62 -3.42
CA LYS A 51 12.39 2.39 -3.51
C LYS A 51 13.17 1.30 -2.76
N PHE A 52 12.49 0.56 -1.90
CA PHE A 52 13.09 -0.52 -1.13
C PHE A 52 12.74 -1.85 -1.82
N ASP A 53 11.88 -2.66 -1.20
CA ASP A 53 11.46 -3.97 -1.72
C ASP A 53 10.09 -3.95 -2.42
N ARG A 54 9.79 -5.07 -3.07
CA ARG A 54 8.49 -5.40 -3.65
C ARG A 54 7.71 -6.32 -2.70
N LEU A 55 6.39 -6.17 -2.70
CA LEU A 55 5.48 -7.10 -2.03
C LEU A 55 5.52 -8.48 -2.71
N THR A 56 5.30 -9.53 -1.93
CA THR A 56 5.14 -10.89 -2.44
C THR A 56 3.82 -11.05 -3.19
N LYS A 57 3.70 -12.07 -4.05
CA LYS A 57 2.46 -12.35 -4.79
C LYS A 57 1.25 -12.54 -3.87
N SER A 58 1.45 -13.20 -2.71
CA SER A 58 0.40 -13.42 -1.72
C SER A 58 -0.07 -12.11 -1.07
N GLU A 59 0.87 -11.24 -0.68
CA GLU A 59 0.53 -9.90 -0.15
C GLU A 59 -0.18 -9.05 -1.20
N ILE A 60 0.24 -9.10 -2.46
CA ILE A 60 -0.42 -8.38 -3.56
C ILE A 60 -1.86 -8.87 -3.74
N GLN A 61 -2.11 -10.18 -3.66
CA GLN A 61 -3.47 -10.71 -3.78
C GLN A 61 -4.35 -10.20 -2.65
N LYS A 62 -3.88 -10.30 -1.39
CA LYS A 62 -4.59 -9.74 -0.24
C LYS A 62 -4.87 -8.25 -0.39
N CYS A 63 -3.91 -7.48 -0.91
CA CYS A 63 -4.11 -6.07 -1.21
C CYS A 63 -5.27 -5.83 -2.18
N LYS A 64 -5.38 -6.63 -3.24
CA LYS A 64 -6.49 -6.50 -4.19
C LYS A 64 -7.82 -6.86 -3.55
N ASP A 65 -7.86 -7.92 -2.75
CA ASP A 65 -9.08 -8.40 -2.10
C ASP A 65 -9.62 -7.34 -1.13
N ILE A 66 -8.77 -6.76 -0.27
CA ILE A 66 -9.20 -5.70 0.65
C ILE A 66 -9.57 -4.41 -0.08
N ILE A 67 -8.84 -4.03 -1.14
CA ILE A 67 -9.24 -2.87 -1.96
C ILE A 67 -10.66 -3.07 -2.52
N ARG A 68 -10.96 -4.28 -2.97
CA ARG A 68 -12.29 -4.62 -3.48
C ARG A 68 -13.35 -4.54 -2.37
N GLU A 69 -13.10 -5.18 -1.24
CA GLU A 69 -14.00 -5.17 -0.07
C GLU A 69 -14.20 -3.76 0.51
N THR A 70 -13.22 -2.87 0.39
CA THR A 70 -13.29 -1.52 0.98
C THR A 70 -13.98 -0.50 0.06
N PHE A 71 -13.85 -0.64 -1.26
CA PHE A 71 -14.24 0.40 -2.23
C PHE A 71 -15.18 -0.05 -3.34
N VAL A 72 -15.45 -1.34 -3.49
CA VAL A 72 -16.22 -1.89 -4.61
C VAL A 72 -17.44 -2.66 -4.15
N ASP A 73 -17.24 -3.62 -3.25
CA ASP A 73 -18.31 -4.41 -2.65
C ASP A 73 -18.95 -3.63 -1.47
#